data_AF-A0A3N5V7U7-F1
#
_entry.id   AF-A0A3N5V7U7-F1
#
_cell.length_a   1.000
_cell.length_b   1.000
_cell.length_c   1.000
_cell.angle_alpha   90.00
_cell.angle_beta   90.00
_cell.angle_gamma   90.00
#
_symmetry.space_group_name_H-M   'P 1'
#
loop_
_entity.id
_entity.type
_entity.pdbx_description
1 polymer ?
#
loop_
_entity_poly.entity_id
_entity_poly.type
_entity_poly.pdbx_seq_one_letter_code
_entity_poly.pdbx_strand_id
1 'polypeptide(L)'
;MDWLEVDKIRTIKLLGKWSVNRAVGKRRPLVAVFSLTHYCNFYCPMCPFGDSNKDGQLKLVRERDLTTEQWKRIFDKVSKYCVWSIIEGGEPTSRPDFIDLVRYLHSINMPTSLITNCSLLHTVDLEKLKEYIQFITCSIDSVHEEPYCKVRGVSAKTYHRVMENIGLLNQSNISHYFNSVITKFNTEEFIDQSYFDKAKELGSNAVSLTFVEDRADVSYSLLPDRKTMTKVCESILDYGRKKSSPQIMIPPEYFEQIIEHGRTTFDECGVWKSTFVNADGTVMVPCWKFNKPENTYNLLEQSIEEVWSAPQWDIARTCHDCQVLGCIWYSSQPITTFAKNYMNGLSRLINQHKPELLH
;
A
#
# COMPACT_ATOMS: atom_id res chain seq x y z
N MET A 1 -1.01 -11.79 22.10
CA MET A 1 -1.60 -11.19 20.89
C MET A 1 -1.73 -12.33 19.92
N ASP A 2 -2.92 -12.89 19.81
CA ASP A 2 -3.17 -13.99 18.89
C ASP A 2 -3.34 -13.36 17.51
N TRP A 3 -2.33 -13.52 16.65
CA TRP A 3 -2.39 -13.08 15.27
C TRP A 3 -3.44 -13.89 14.53
N LEU A 4 -4.24 -13.27 13.66
CA LEU A 4 -5.18 -13.99 12.82
C LEU A 4 -4.44 -15.04 12.01
N GLU A 5 -4.78 -16.31 12.22
CA GLU A 5 -4.08 -17.41 11.58
C GLU A 5 -4.31 -17.37 10.06
N VAL A 6 -3.21 -17.36 9.31
CA VAL A 6 -3.24 -17.46 7.85
C VAL A 6 -3.29 -18.94 7.46
N ASP A 7 -4.20 -19.30 6.56
CA ASP A 7 -4.23 -20.65 5.97
C ASP A 7 -2.94 -20.92 5.17
N LYS A 8 -2.00 -21.60 5.84
CA LYS A 8 -0.68 -21.94 5.30
C LYS A 8 -0.80 -22.91 4.12
N ILE A 9 -1.79 -23.82 4.14
CA ILE A 9 -1.99 -24.81 3.09
C ILE A 9 -2.44 -24.11 1.81
N ARG A 10 -3.44 -23.23 1.89
CA ARG A 10 -3.89 -22.40 0.77
C ARG A 10 -2.74 -21.57 0.22
N THR A 11 -1.98 -20.90 1.10
CA THR A 11 -0.85 -20.04 0.71
C THR A 11 0.22 -20.82 -0.04
N ILE A 12 0.66 -21.97 0.49
CA ILE A 12 1.67 -22.83 -0.16
C ILE A 12 1.17 -23.33 -1.52
N LYS A 13 -0.09 -23.77 -1.62
CA LYS A 13 -0.68 -24.22 -2.90
C LYS A 13 -0.68 -23.12 -3.96
N LEU A 14 -1.07 -21.90 -3.58
CA LEU A 14 -1.08 -20.76 -4.49
C LEU A 14 0.34 -20.34 -4.92
N LEU A 15 1.30 -20.30 -3.98
CA LEU A 15 2.71 -20.02 -4.30
C LEU A 15 3.32 -21.08 -5.21
N GLY A 16 3.00 -22.36 -4.99
CA GLY A 16 3.41 -23.46 -5.86
C GLY A 16 2.85 -23.31 -7.27
N LYS A 17 1.54 -23.04 -7.39
CA LYS A 17 0.89 -22.77 -8.68
C LYS A 17 1.46 -21.53 -9.38
N TRP A 18 1.74 -20.47 -8.63
CA TRP A 18 2.36 -19.25 -9.15
C TRP A 18 3.77 -19.53 -9.69
N SER A 19 4.58 -20.27 -8.94
CA SER A 19 5.94 -20.67 -9.35
C SER A 19 5.92 -21.52 -10.62
N VAL A 20 5.01 -22.50 -10.72
CA VAL A 20 4.84 -23.32 -11.93
C VAL A 20 4.44 -22.46 -13.13
N ASN A 21 3.48 -21.53 -12.97
CA ASN A 21 3.10 -20.60 -14.03
C ASN A 21 4.31 -19.77 -14.50
N ARG A 22 5.11 -19.25 -13.57
CA ARG A 22 6.31 -18.48 -13.90
C ARG A 22 7.33 -19.32 -14.67
N ALA A 23 7.56 -20.57 -14.27
CA ALA A 23 8.49 -21.47 -14.93
C ALA A 23 8.11 -21.76 -16.40
N VAL A 24 6.81 -21.76 -16.72
CA VAL A 24 6.31 -21.92 -18.10
C VAL A 24 6.01 -20.59 -18.79
N GLY A 25 6.52 -19.46 -18.28
CA GLY A 25 6.42 -18.14 -18.90
C GLY A 25 5.07 -17.43 -18.74
N LYS A 26 4.14 -17.95 -17.94
CA LYS A 26 2.83 -17.34 -17.69
C LYS A 26 2.89 -16.34 -16.52
N ARG A 27 2.45 -15.10 -16.77
CA ARG A 27 2.29 -14.07 -15.72
C ARG A 27 1.00 -14.33 -14.94
N ARG A 28 1.03 -14.20 -13.61
CA ARG A 28 -0.15 -14.22 -12.74
C ARG A 28 0.03 -13.26 -11.57
N PRO A 29 -1.04 -12.62 -11.08
CA PRO A 29 -0.94 -11.78 -9.90
C PRO A 29 -0.75 -12.67 -8.66
N LEU A 30 -0.05 -12.13 -7.67
CA LEU A 30 0.21 -12.76 -6.39
C LEU A 30 -0.42 -11.96 -5.24
N VAL A 31 -0.48 -10.64 -5.38
CA VAL A 31 -1.12 -9.72 -4.42
C VAL A 31 -2.28 -9.01 -5.09
N ALA A 32 -3.36 -8.80 -4.36
CA ALA A 32 -4.50 -8.02 -4.79
C ALA A 32 -4.55 -6.68 -4.06
N VAL A 33 -4.88 -5.63 -4.78
CA VAL A 33 -5.11 -4.29 -4.24
C VAL A 33 -6.51 -3.88 -4.68
N PHE A 34 -7.40 -3.65 -3.72
CA PHE A 34 -8.79 -3.33 -3.94
C PHE A 34 -9.06 -1.89 -3.51
N SER A 35 -9.24 -1.00 -4.48
CA SER A 35 -9.67 0.37 -4.26
C SER A 35 -11.19 0.38 -4.12
N LEU A 36 -11.71 0.33 -2.90
CA LEU A 36 -13.12 0.00 -2.64
C LEU A 36 -14.13 1.10 -3.00
N THR A 37 -13.66 2.34 -3.08
CA THR A 37 -14.48 3.49 -3.40
C THR A 37 -13.68 4.59 -4.09
N HIS A 38 -14.34 5.37 -4.95
CA HIS A 38 -13.75 6.61 -5.49
C HIS A 38 -13.77 7.78 -4.50
N TYR A 39 -14.54 7.69 -3.40
CA TYR A 39 -14.65 8.80 -2.43
C TYR A 39 -13.52 8.79 -1.41
N CYS A 40 -12.86 9.93 -1.25
CA CYS A 40 -11.95 10.19 -0.14
C CYS A 40 -12.38 11.46 0.58
N ASN A 41 -12.30 11.49 1.90
CA ASN A 41 -12.56 12.71 2.68
C ASN A 41 -11.38 13.69 2.67
N PHE A 42 -10.20 13.31 2.14
CA PHE A 42 -9.00 14.16 2.02
C PHE A 42 -8.78 14.67 0.60
N TYR A 43 -7.90 15.67 0.41
CA TYR A 43 -7.47 16.18 -0.89
C TYR A 43 -5.95 16.29 -0.94
N CYS A 44 -5.27 15.15 -0.99
CA CYS A 44 -3.80 15.12 -0.98
C CYS A 44 -3.24 15.52 -2.37
N PRO A 45 -2.40 16.56 -2.51
CA PRO A 45 -1.94 17.04 -3.81
C PRO A 45 -1.15 16.02 -4.66
N MET A 46 -0.57 14.99 -4.05
CA MET A 46 0.11 13.89 -4.76
C MET A 46 -0.83 12.76 -5.19
N CYS A 47 -2.05 12.69 -4.65
CA CYS A 47 -2.94 11.56 -4.87
C CYS A 47 -3.75 11.74 -6.15
N PRO A 48 -3.79 10.78 -7.08
CA PRO A 48 -4.63 10.87 -8.28
C PRO A 48 -6.13 10.77 -7.97
N PHE A 49 -6.50 10.28 -6.79
CA PHE A 49 -7.89 10.09 -6.36
C PHE A 49 -8.43 11.20 -5.45
N GLY A 50 -7.56 12.07 -4.94
CA GLY A 50 -7.98 13.21 -4.13
C GLY A 50 -8.61 14.28 -5.01
N ASP A 51 -9.85 14.68 -4.69
CA ASP A 51 -10.54 15.81 -5.33
C ASP A 51 -11.12 16.75 -4.27
N SER A 52 -11.03 18.06 -4.48
CA SER A 52 -11.69 19.07 -3.63
C SER A 52 -13.21 19.09 -3.84
N ASN A 53 -13.69 18.66 -5.01
CA ASN A 53 -15.11 18.53 -5.32
C ASN A 53 -15.72 17.23 -4.72
N LYS A 54 -16.05 17.28 -3.43
CA LYS A 54 -16.63 16.12 -2.72
C LYS A 54 -17.99 15.70 -3.23
N ASP A 55 -18.83 16.65 -3.67
CA ASP A 55 -20.13 16.33 -4.26
C ASP A 55 -19.98 15.58 -5.59
N GLY A 56 -18.99 15.97 -6.39
CA GLY A 56 -18.58 15.27 -7.61
C GLY A 56 -18.14 13.84 -7.34
N GLN A 57 -17.28 13.64 -6.32
CA GLN A 57 -16.89 12.28 -5.90
C GLN A 57 -18.09 11.45 -5.45
N LEU A 58 -18.98 12.01 -4.63
CA LEU A 58 -20.19 11.30 -4.18
C LEU A 58 -21.13 10.94 -5.35
N LYS A 59 -21.21 11.80 -6.38
CA LYS A 59 -21.92 11.48 -7.61
C LYS A 59 -21.25 10.32 -8.35
N LEU A 60 -19.93 10.35 -8.50
CA LEU A 60 -19.15 9.28 -9.11
C LEU A 60 -19.35 7.94 -8.39
N VAL A 61 -19.34 7.94 -7.06
CA VAL A 61 -19.63 6.77 -6.23
C VAL A 61 -21.01 6.19 -6.57
N ARG A 62 -22.06 7.03 -6.57
CA ARG A 62 -23.42 6.56 -6.88
C ARG A 62 -23.56 5.99 -8.29
N GLU A 63 -22.80 6.51 -9.25
CA GLU A 63 -22.88 6.12 -10.66
C GLU A 63 -22.00 4.93 -11.01
N ARG A 64 -20.85 4.75 -10.34
CA ARG A 64 -19.80 3.83 -10.78
C ARG A 64 -19.24 2.89 -9.72
N ASP A 65 -19.36 3.19 -8.43
CA ASP A 65 -18.82 2.27 -7.43
C ASP A 65 -19.57 0.93 -7.45
N LEU A 66 -18.82 -0.14 -7.33
CA LEU A 66 -19.35 -1.48 -7.24
C LEU A 66 -20.19 -1.65 -5.98
N THR A 67 -21.32 -2.32 -6.14
CA THR A 67 -22.13 -2.83 -5.04
C THR A 67 -21.36 -3.88 -4.22
N THR A 68 -21.81 -4.16 -3.01
CA THR A 68 -21.25 -5.21 -2.15
C THR A 68 -21.16 -6.56 -2.86
N GLU A 69 -22.21 -6.95 -3.57
CA GLU A 69 -22.26 -8.25 -4.28
C GLU A 69 -21.31 -8.30 -5.49
N GLN A 70 -21.12 -7.18 -6.19
CA GLN A 70 -20.12 -7.09 -7.25
C GLN A 70 -18.71 -7.22 -6.70
N TRP A 71 -18.41 -6.58 -5.56
CA TRP A 71 -17.12 -6.76 -4.88
C TRP A 71 -16.88 -8.21 -4.45
N LYS A 72 -17.86 -8.87 -3.84
CA LYS A 72 -17.76 -10.29 -3.45
C LYS A 72 -17.42 -11.18 -4.65
N ARG A 73 -18.07 -10.97 -5.80
CA ARG A 73 -17.77 -11.69 -7.06
C ARG A 73 -16.32 -11.46 -7.52
N ILE A 74 -15.81 -10.24 -7.39
CA ILE A 74 -14.40 -9.94 -7.70
C ILE A 74 -13.47 -10.64 -6.69
N PHE A 75 -13.78 -10.60 -5.40
CA PHE A 75 -12.98 -11.26 -4.36
C PHE A 75 -12.88 -12.77 -4.61
N ASP A 76 -13.99 -13.43 -4.97
CA ASP A 76 -13.99 -14.86 -5.33
C ASP A 76 -13.16 -15.17 -6.57
N LYS A 77 -13.16 -14.26 -7.55
CA LYS A 77 -12.36 -14.40 -8.77
C LYS A 77 -10.88 -14.25 -8.45
N VAL A 78 -10.50 -13.22 -7.70
CA VAL A 78 -9.10 -12.86 -7.42
C VAL A 78 -8.45 -13.79 -6.39
N SER A 79 -9.20 -14.27 -5.39
CA SER A 79 -8.71 -15.17 -4.33
C SER A 79 -8.22 -16.53 -4.86
N LYS A 80 -8.54 -16.89 -6.10
CA LYS A 80 -8.02 -18.10 -6.77
C LYS A 80 -6.56 -17.98 -7.23
N TYR A 81 -6.00 -16.77 -7.19
CA TYR A 81 -4.64 -16.45 -7.67
C TYR A 81 -3.80 -15.80 -6.58
N CYS A 82 -4.37 -14.82 -5.88
CA CYS A 82 -3.65 -13.99 -4.94
C CYS A 82 -3.62 -14.60 -3.53
N VAL A 83 -2.46 -14.48 -2.87
CA VAL A 83 -2.23 -14.97 -1.50
C VAL A 83 -2.57 -13.93 -0.44
N TRP A 84 -2.64 -12.66 -0.84
CA TRP A 84 -2.88 -11.52 0.05
C TRP A 84 -3.73 -10.47 -0.66
N SER A 85 -4.59 -9.78 0.09
CA SER A 85 -5.29 -8.58 -0.37
C SER A 85 -4.97 -7.36 0.48
N ILE A 86 -4.86 -6.22 -0.19
CA ILE A 86 -4.71 -4.91 0.40
C ILE A 86 -5.98 -4.14 0.06
N ILE A 87 -6.69 -3.66 1.08
CA ILE A 87 -7.83 -2.76 0.90
C ILE A 87 -7.32 -1.32 0.96
N GLU A 88 -7.69 -0.54 -0.04
CA GLU A 88 -7.43 0.88 -0.15
C GLU A 88 -8.60 1.56 -0.89
N GLY A 89 -8.32 2.68 -1.57
CA GLY A 89 -9.24 3.35 -2.48
C GLY A 89 -9.99 4.47 -1.78
N GLY A 90 -9.95 5.65 -2.41
CA GLY A 90 -10.43 6.88 -1.80
C GLY A 90 -10.04 6.93 -0.31
N GLU A 91 -11.02 6.82 0.57
CA GLU A 91 -10.85 6.31 1.93
C GLU A 91 -11.80 5.11 2.17
N PRO A 92 -11.31 3.86 2.30
CA PRO A 92 -12.16 2.69 2.39
C PRO A 92 -13.08 2.69 3.62
N THR A 93 -12.63 3.28 4.74
CA THR A 93 -13.43 3.36 5.98
C THR A 93 -14.61 4.34 5.89
N SER A 94 -14.70 5.12 4.80
CA SER A 94 -15.88 5.97 4.53
C SER A 94 -17.07 5.19 3.98
N ARG A 95 -16.86 3.95 3.53
CA ARG A 95 -17.88 3.14 2.86
C ARG A 95 -18.80 2.48 3.91
N PRO A 96 -20.15 2.58 3.79
CA PRO A 96 -21.06 2.09 4.83
C PRO A 96 -20.97 0.58 5.12
N ASP A 97 -20.68 -0.24 4.11
CA ASP A 97 -20.56 -1.69 4.20
C ASP A 97 -19.09 -2.17 4.25
N PHE A 98 -18.16 -1.29 4.63
CA PHE A 98 -16.73 -1.59 4.72
C PHE A 98 -16.44 -2.87 5.53
N ILE A 99 -16.99 -2.98 6.74
CA ILE A 99 -16.78 -4.15 7.61
C ILE A 99 -17.31 -5.44 6.97
N ASP A 100 -18.43 -5.38 6.24
CA ASP A 100 -18.98 -6.56 5.56
C ASP A 100 -18.08 -7.06 4.44
N LEU A 101 -17.43 -6.16 3.70
CA LEU A 101 -16.47 -6.53 2.65
C LEU A 101 -15.22 -7.19 3.24
N VAL A 102 -14.67 -6.62 4.31
CA VAL A 102 -13.50 -7.19 5.01
C VAL A 102 -13.86 -8.57 5.61
N ARG A 103 -15.02 -8.68 6.26
CA ARG A 103 -15.54 -9.94 6.80
C ARG A 103 -15.69 -11.00 5.71
N TYR A 104 -16.14 -10.62 4.51
CA TYR A 104 -16.27 -11.55 3.39
C TYR A 104 -14.90 -12.06 2.92
N LEU A 105 -13.91 -11.19 2.76
CA LEU A 105 -12.53 -11.60 2.42
C LEU A 105 -11.96 -12.59 3.45
N HIS A 106 -12.19 -12.32 4.73
CA HIS A 106 -11.83 -13.26 5.80
C HIS A 106 -12.54 -14.61 5.63
N SER A 107 -13.85 -14.63 5.35
CA SER A 107 -14.64 -15.86 5.18
C SER A 107 -14.20 -16.76 4.02
N ILE A 108 -13.54 -16.19 3.00
CA ILE A 108 -12.97 -16.94 1.87
C ILE A 108 -11.47 -17.24 2.06
N ASN A 109 -10.97 -17.14 3.29
CA ASN A 109 -9.56 -17.38 3.67
C ASN A 109 -8.56 -16.52 2.89
N MET A 110 -8.91 -15.24 2.66
CA MET A 110 -8.03 -14.25 2.04
C MET A 110 -7.43 -13.32 3.10
N PRO A 111 -6.14 -13.48 3.46
CA PRO A 111 -5.44 -12.57 4.36
C PRO A 111 -5.51 -11.13 3.83
N THR A 112 -5.94 -10.21 4.69
CA THR A 112 -6.24 -8.84 4.27
C THR A 112 -5.58 -7.82 5.18
N SER A 113 -4.94 -6.81 4.59
CA SER A 113 -4.48 -5.60 5.27
C SER A 113 -5.27 -4.38 4.81
N LEU A 114 -5.37 -3.36 5.66
CA LEU A 114 -6.06 -2.10 5.37
C LEU A 114 -5.07 -0.95 5.23
N ILE A 115 -5.14 -0.19 4.15
CA ILE A 115 -4.54 1.15 4.05
C ILE A 115 -5.63 2.18 4.32
N THR A 116 -5.39 3.10 5.25
CA THR A 116 -6.35 4.16 5.61
C THR A 116 -5.63 5.43 6.03
N ASN A 117 -6.25 6.59 5.76
CA ASN A 117 -5.83 7.89 6.28
C ASN A 117 -6.12 8.07 7.79
N CYS A 118 -6.72 7.05 8.43
CA CYS A 118 -7.02 6.97 9.86
C CYS A 118 -8.07 7.95 10.38
N SER A 119 -8.54 8.92 9.59
CA SER A 119 -9.39 10.03 10.08
C SER A 119 -10.80 9.60 10.49
N LEU A 120 -11.29 8.48 9.97
CA LEU A 120 -12.63 7.94 10.24
C LEU A 120 -12.61 6.71 11.17
N LEU A 121 -11.47 6.30 11.73
CA LEU A 121 -11.42 5.09 12.56
C LEU A 121 -12.33 5.15 13.80
N HIS A 122 -12.57 6.34 14.35
CA HIS A 122 -13.55 6.54 15.43
C HIS A 122 -15.00 6.18 15.05
N THR A 123 -15.33 6.05 13.76
CA THR A 123 -16.66 5.61 13.29
C THR A 123 -16.70 4.13 12.94
N VAL A 124 -15.56 3.43 13.04
CA VAL A 124 -15.43 2.02 12.67
C VAL A 124 -15.46 1.18 13.96
N ASP A 125 -16.17 0.05 13.91
CA ASP A 125 -16.12 -0.96 14.96
C ASP A 125 -14.77 -1.69 14.91
N LEU A 126 -13.79 -1.17 15.65
CA LEU A 126 -12.41 -1.67 15.65
C LEU A 126 -12.29 -3.10 16.21
N GLU A 127 -13.12 -3.46 17.18
CA GLU A 127 -13.13 -4.82 17.74
C GLU A 127 -13.57 -5.84 16.69
N LYS A 128 -14.63 -5.54 15.92
CA LYS A 128 -15.00 -6.40 14.77
C LYS A 128 -13.95 -6.38 13.68
N LEU A 129 -13.41 -5.20 13.35
CA LEU A 129 -12.40 -5.08 12.30
C LEU A 129 -11.21 -6.01 12.59
N LYS A 130 -10.72 -6.02 13.83
CA LYS A 130 -9.60 -6.84 14.29
C LYS A 130 -9.79 -8.34 14.08
N GLU A 131 -11.02 -8.84 14.05
CA GLU A 131 -11.31 -10.25 13.74
C GLU A 131 -11.02 -10.61 12.28
N TYR A 132 -10.93 -9.64 11.37
CA TYR A 132 -10.91 -9.87 9.92
C TYR A 132 -9.66 -9.32 9.21
N ILE A 133 -8.90 -8.41 9.83
CA ILE A 133 -7.67 -7.84 9.26
C ILE A 133 -6.39 -8.28 9.96
N GLN A 134 -5.35 -8.46 9.16
CA GLN A 134 -4.02 -8.83 9.63
C GLN A 134 -3.29 -7.66 10.27
N PHE A 135 -3.37 -6.48 9.66
CA PHE A 135 -2.82 -5.22 10.18
C PHE A 135 -3.37 -4.01 9.43
N ILE A 136 -3.16 -2.83 10.00
CA ILE A 136 -3.48 -1.53 9.40
C ILE A 136 -2.19 -0.78 9.01
N THR A 137 -2.11 -0.36 7.75
CA THR A 137 -1.12 0.59 7.26
C THR A 137 -1.71 2.00 7.40
N CYS A 138 -1.17 2.76 8.35
CA CYS A 138 -1.62 4.12 8.65
C CYS A 138 -0.89 5.11 7.73
N SER A 139 -1.66 5.91 7.01
CA SER A 139 -1.16 6.94 6.11
C SER A 139 -0.71 8.20 6.88
N ILE A 140 0.51 8.17 7.42
CA ILE A 140 1.08 9.23 8.27
C ILE A 140 2.30 9.81 7.55
N ASP A 141 2.08 10.85 6.74
CA ASP A 141 3.18 11.42 5.95
C ASP A 141 4.06 12.35 6.79
N SER A 142 3.54 12.92 7.86
CA SER A 142 4.32 13.69 8.81
C SER A 142 3.77 13.57 10.22
N VAL A 143 4.67 13.65 11.19
CA VAL A 143 4.35 13.64 12.61
C VAL A 143 4.09 15.05 13.16
N HIS A 144 4.33 16.09 12.34
CA HIS A 144 4.07 17.48 12.67
C HIS A 144 2.86 18.02 11.91
N GLU A 145 2.09 18.89 12.54
CA GLU A 145 0.81 19.38 12.02
C GLU A 145 0.94 20.09 10.67
N GLU A 146 1.81 21.09 10.58
CA GLU A 146 1.94 21.93 9.37
C GLU A 146 2.34 21.12 8.13
N PRO A 147 3.46 20.36 8.12
CA PRO A 147 3.81 19.50 6.99
C PRO A 147 2.74 18.44 6.70
N TYR A 148 2.11 17.83 7.70
CA TYR A 148 1.02 16.87 7.47
C TYR A 148 -0.14 17.53 6.72
N CYS A 149 -0.59 18.70 7.16
CA CYS A 149 -1.68 19.44 6.53
C CYS A 149 -1.36 19.82 5.08
N LYS A 150 -0.11 20.22 4.79
CA LYS A 150 0.35 20.53 3.43
C LYS A 150 0.35 19.30 2.52
N VAL A 151 0.86 18.17 3.01
CA VAL A 151 0.97 16.94 2.22
C VAL A 151 -0.39 16.27 2.01
N ARG A 152 -1.26 16.29 3.02
CA ARG A 152 -2.57 15.62 2.97
C ARG A 152 -3.71 16.52 2.51
N GLY A 153 -3.47 17.83 2.39
CA GLY A 153 -4.48 18.82 2.01
C GLY A 153 -5.66 18.84 2.98
N VAL A 154 -5.35 18.92 4.27
CA VAL A 154 -6.34 18.89 5.36
C VAL A 154 -6.10 20.00 6.36
N SER A 155 -7.08 20.22 7.25
CA SER A 155 -6.97 21.18 8.35
C SER A 155 -6.22 20.62 9.56
N ALA A 156 -5.71 21.50 10.42
CA ALA A 156 -5.16 21.16 11.73
C ALA A 156 -6.12 20.29 12.57
N LYS A 157 -7.42 20.61 12.54
CA LYS A 157 -8.46 19.82 13.21
C LYS A 157 -8.47 18.37 12.73
N THR A 158 -8.28 18.15 11.42
CA THR A 158 -8.20 16.82 10.83
C THR A 158 -6.92 16.10 11.24
N TYR A 159 -5.77 16.79 11.29
CA TYR A 159 -4.52 16.24 11.81
C TYR A 159 -4.70 15.74 13.26
N HIS A 160 -5.24 16.55 14.16
CA HIS A 160 -5.47 16.13 15.54
C HIS A 160 -6.43 14.94 15.64
N ARG A 161 -7.50 14.91 14.82
CA ARG A 161 -8.39 13.75 14.73
C ARG A 161 -7.66 12.48 14.32
N VAL A 162 -6.72 12.57 13.38
CA VAL A 162 -5.91 11.41 12.97
C VAL A 162 -5.03 10.93 14.12
N MET A 163 -4.36 11.84 14.82
CA MET A 163 -3.51 11.48 15.97
C MET A 163 -4.32 10.85 17.12
N GLU A 164 -5.51 11.37 17.42
CA GLU A 164 -6.46 10.76 18.37
C GLU A 164 -6.85 9.34 17.94
N ASN A 165 -7.19 9.15 16.67
CA ASN A 165 -7.62 7.87 16.13
C ASN A 165 -6.51 6.81 16.10
N ILE A 166 -5.24 7.21 15.93
CA ILE A 166 -4.10 6.28 16.13
C ILE A 166 -4.09 5.75 17.57
N GLY A 167 -4.42 6.60 18.55
CA GLY A 167 -4.60 6.19 19.94
C GLY A 167 -5.63 5.07 20.12
N LEU A 168 -6.71 5.07 19.33
CA LEU A 168 -7.72 4.00 19.35
C LEU A 168 -7.18 2.66 18.86
N LEU A 169 -6.26 2.65 17.87
CA LEU A 169 -5.62 1.42 17.39
C LEU A 169 -4.74 0.79 18.46
N ASN A 170 -4.01 1.62 19.22
CA ASN A 170 -3.21 1.18 20.36
C ASN A 170 -4.09 0.58 21.46
N GLN A 171 -5.20 1.25 21.81
CA GLN A 171 -6.14 0.78 22.83
C GLN A 171 -6.82 -0.53 22.45
N SER A 172 -7.21 -0.67 21.18
CA SER A 172 -7.86 -1.88 20.63
C SER A 172 -6.84 -2.99 20.33
N ASN A 173 -5.53 -2.72 20.55
CA ASN A 173 -4.43 -3.65 20.32
C ASN A 173 -4.47 -4.25 18.90
N ILE A 174 -4.67 -3.37 17.91
CA ILE A 174 -4.64 -3.70 16.48
C ILE A 174 -3.22 -3.45 15.96
N SER A 175 -2.63 -4.47 15.33
CA SER A 175 -1.32 -4.33 14.69
C SER A 175 -1.38 -3.27 13.59
N HIS A 176 -0.49 -2.29 13.66
CA HIS A 176 -0.39 -1.25 12.66
C HIS A 176 1.04 -0.74 12.49
N TYR A 177 1.30 -0.13 11.34
CA TYR A 177 2.55 0.57 11.05
C TYR A 177 2.28 1.81 10.22
N PHE A 178 3.22 2.74 10.20
CA PHE A 178 3.08 3.98 9.44
C PHE A 178 3.67 3.86 8.05
N ASN A 179 2.93 4.29 7.04
CA ASN A 179 3.46 4.53 5.71
C ASN A 179 3.52 6.04 5.47
N SER A 180 4.70 6.53 5.12
CA SER A 180 4.92 7.93 4.77
C SER A 180 5.39 8.08 3.32
N VAL A 181 4.76 9.02 2.63
CA VAL A 181 5.22 9.57 1.36
C VAL A 181 6.10 10.81 1.63
N ILE A 182 7.37 10.71 1.28
CA ILE A 182 8.35 11.79 1.43
C ILE A 182 8.20 12.76 0.26
N THR A 183 7.92 14.01 0.58
CA THR A 183 7.77 15.16 -0.31
C THR A 183 8.71 16.27 0.11
N LYS A 184 8.84 17.33 -0.69
CA LYS A 184 9.60 18.53 -0.32
C LYS A 184 9.08 19.27 0.92
N PHE A 185 7.90 18.90 1.45
CA PHE A 185 7.30 19.56 2.61
C PHE A 185 7.61 18.90 3.94
N ASN A 186 8.08 17.65 3.96
CA ASN A 186 8.30 16.88 5.18
C ASN A 186 9.72 16.28 5.26
N THR A 187 10.69 16.77 4.48
CA THR A 187 12.04 16.16 4.48
C THR A 187 12.79 16.31 5.80
N GLU A 188 12.62 17.44 6.49
CA GLU A 188 13.41 17.77 7.68
C GLU A 188 13.25 16.74 8.80
N GLU A 189 12.04 16.24 9.05
CA GLU A 189 11.75 15.24 10.08
C GLU A 189 12.37 13.86 9.81
N PHE A 190 12.70 13.55 8.55
CA PHE A 190 13.48 12.35 8.21
C PHE A 190 14.98 12.61 8.31
N ILE A 191 15.44 13.83 8.02
CA ILE A 191 16.84 14.23 8.10
C ILE A 191 17.28 14.26 9.58
N ASP A 192 16.51 14.91 10.45
CA ASP A 192 16.79 15.02 11.88
C ASP A 192 16.35 13.79 12.70
N GLN A 193 15.71 12.82 12.05
CA GLN A 193 15.23 11.55 12.62
C GLN A 193 14.05 11.69 13.61
N SER A 194 13.49 12.90 13.80
CA SER A 194 12.35 13.14 14.70
C SER A 194 11.07 12.38 14.30
N TYR A 195 10.88 12.10 13.01
CA TYR A 195 9.78 11.27 12.52
C TYR A 195 9.77 9.90 13.19
N PHE A 196 10.93 9.27 13.34
CA PHE A 196 11.04 7.92 13.89
C PHE A 196 10.72 7.88 15.39
N ASP A 197 11.23 8.86 16.13
CA ASP A 197 10.97 8.98 17.57
C ASP A 197 9.47 9.18 17.84
N LYS A 198 8.84 10.05 17.06
CA LYS A 198 7.42 10.32 17.22
C LYS A 198 6.53 9.18 16.72
N ALA A 199 6.93 8.48 15.65
CA ALA A 199 6.25 7.27 15.20
C ALA A 199 6.25 6.18 16.29
N LYS A 200 7.39 6.00 16.99
CA LYS A 200 7.49 5.09 18.14
C LYS A 200 6.56 5.52 19.27
N GLU A 201 6.56 6.80 19.63
CA GLU A 201 5.69 7.36 20.69
C GLU A 201 4.20 7.10 20.38
N LEU A 202 3.82 7.23 19.12
CA LEU A 202 2.45 6.99 18.64
C LEU A 202 2.10 5.49 18.52
N GLY A 203 3.00 4.58 18.88
CA GLY A 203 2.75 3.13 18.93
C GLY A 203 3.16 2.35 17.67
N SER A 204 3.77 3.00 16.68
CA SER A 204 4.22 2.33 15.47
C SER A 204 5.59 1.68 15.67
N ASN A 205 5.69 0.36 15.48
CA ASN A 205 6.94 -0.39 15.59
C ASN A 205 7.65 -0.61 14.25
N ALA A 206 7.03 -0.18 13.14
CA ALA A 206 7.61 -0.22 11.81
C ALA A 206 7.19 1.01 11.00
N VAL A 207 8.00 1.37 10.01
CA VAL A 207 7.70 2.46 9.07
C VAL A 207 8.05 2.03 7.65
N SER A 208 7.17 2.36 6.70
CA SER A 208 7.41 2.25 5.27
C SER A 208 7.57 3.65 4.69
N LEU A 209 8.68 3.91 4.00
CA LEU A 209 9.07 5.23 3.55
C LEU A 209 9.34 5.21 2.05
N THR A 210 8.63 6.02 1.28
CA THR A 210 8.84 6.14 -0.17
C THR A 210 8.80 7.60 -0.58
N PHE A 211 9.66 8.01 -1.50
CA PHE A 211 9.52 9.34 -2.10
C PHE A 211 8.27 9.41 -3.00
N VAL A 212 7.68 10.60 -3.06
CA VAL A 212 6.57 10.90 -3.96
C VAL A 212 6.99 10.74 -5.41
N GLU A 213 6.15 10.07 -6.20
CA GLU A 213 6.23 10.15 -7.67
C GLU A 213 5.21 11.20 -8.11
N ASP A 214 5.63 12.15 -8.94
CA ASP A 214 4.73 13.19 -9.42
C ASP A 214 3.61 12.60 -10.29
N ARG A 215 2.41 13.17 -10.16
CA ARG A 215 1.29 12.79 -11.01
C ARG A 215 1.55 13.22 -12.45
N ALA A 216 1.20 12.37 -13.41
CA ALA A 216 1.40 12.66 -14.83
C ALA A 216 0.47 13.76 -15.37
N ASP A 217 -0.61 14.10 -14.65
CA ASP A 217 -1.64 15.04 -15.07
C ASP A 217 -1.51 16.43 -14.42
N VAL A 218 -0.43 16.69 -13.69
CA VAL A 218 -0.14 17.99 -13.08
C VAL A 218 1.21 18.53 -13.54
N SER A 219 1.36 19.86 -13.51
CA SER A 219 2.59 20.54 -13.94
C SER A 219 3.53 20.92 -12.79
N TYR A 220 3.23 20.51 -11.56
CA TYR A 220 4.04 20.78 -10.38
C TYR A 220 4.74 19.50 -9.90
N SER A 221 5.88 19.68 -9.24
CA SER A 221 6.60 18.59 -8.58
C SER A 221 6.56 18.74 -7.06
N LEU A 222 6.28 17.63 -6.38
CA LEU A 222 6.37 17.48 -4.93
C LEU A 222 7.64 16.74 -4.51
N LEU A 223 8.35 16.15 -5.47
CA LEU A 223 9.62 15.47 -5.24
C LEU A 223 10.67 16.47 -4.73
N PRO A 224 11.40 16.15 -3.64
CA PRO A 224 12.53 16.97 -3.21
C PRO A 224 13.63 17.01 -4.28
N ASP A 225 14.48 18.03 -4.25
CA ASP A 225 15.65 18.06 -5.12
C ASP A 225 16.65 16.93 -4.77
N ARG A 226 17.53 16.59 -5.72
CA ARG A 226 18.50 15.48 -5.57
C ARG A 226 19.36 15.60 -4.31
N LYS A 227 19.83 16.80 -3.96
CA LYS A 227 20.68 17.01 -2.79
C LYS A 227 19.91 16.72 -1.50
N THR A 228 18.65 17.16 -1.45
CA THR A 228 17.75 16.89 -0.32
C THR A 228 17.41 15.40 -0.23
N MET A 229 17.10 14.74 -1.36
CA MET A 229 16.86 13.29 -1.38
C MET A 229 18.06 12.49 -0.87
N THR A 230 19.29 12.85 -1.27
CA THR A 230 20.51 12.21 -0.78
C THR A 230 20.62 12.31 0.75
N LYS A 231 20.42 13.50 1.32
CA LYS A 231 20.46 13.70 2.78
C LYS A 231 19.43 12.86 3.52
N VAL A 232 18.20 12.81 2.99
CA VAL A 232 17.13 11.98 3.56
C VAL A 232 17.53 10.51 3.52
N CYS A 233 18.01 10.01 2.37
CA CYS A 233 18.45 8.62 2.24
C CYS A 233 19.61 8.28 3.19
N GLU A 234 20.62 9.14 3.30
CA GLU A 234 21.75 8.97 4.21
C GLU A 234 21.30 8.89 5.67
N SER A 235 20.37 9.76 6.09
CA SER A 235 19.83 9.76 7.45
C SER A 235 18.98 8.51 7.74
N ILE A 236 18.14 8.09 6.80
CA ILE A 236 17.35 6.85 6.92
C ILE A 236 18.26 5.63 7.03
N LEU A 237 19.31 5.55 6.21
CA LEU A 237 20.30 4.47 6.28
C LEU A 237 21.07 4.49 7.62
N ASP A 238 21.42 5.68 8.12
CA ASP A 238 22.04 5.83 9.42
C ASP A 238 21.15 5.35 10.57
N TYR A 239 19.89 5.75 10.55
CA TYR A 239 18.90 5.26 11.50
C TYR A 239 18.77 3.73 11.43
N GLY A 240 18.64 3.17 10.22
CA GLY A 240 18.50 1.73 10.00
C GLY A 240 19.66 0.89 10.53
N ARG A 241 20.89 1.40 10.48
CA ARG A 241 22.09 0.71 11.04
C ARG A 241 22.06 0.57 12.55
N LYS A 242 21.37 1.47 13.26
CA LYS A 242 21.25 1.46 14.74
C LYS A 242 20.39 0.31 15.26
N LYS A 243 19.68 -0.43 14.37
CA LYS A 243 18.68 -1.47 14.72
C LYS A 243 17.62 -0.95 15.71
N SER A 244 17.24 0.32 15.55
CA SER A 244 16.24 1.00 16.36
C SER A 244 14.81 0.60 16.02
N SER A 245 13.87 1.00 16.88
CA SER A 245 12.42 0.97 16.60
C SER A 245 11.91 2.39 16.39
N PRO A 246 11.07 2.65 15.37
CA PRO A 246 10.47 1.69 14.45
C PRO A 246 11.43 1.08 13.41
N GLN A 247 11.20 -0.17 13.03
CA GLN A 247 11.93 -0.81 11.94
C GLN A 247 11.57 -0.19 10.59
N ILE A 248 12.57 0.14 9.78
CA ILE A 248 12.34 0.56 8.39
C ILE A 248 12.05 -0.69 7.56
N MET A 249 10.85 -0.73 6.96
CA MET A 249 10.39 -1.88 6.16
C MET A 249 11.00 -1.93 4.77
N ILE A 250 11.35 -0.75 4.23
CA ILE A 250 11.95 -0.63 2.91
C ILE A 250 13.43 -1.02 2.99
N PRO A 251 13.90 -1.96 2.15
CA PRO A 251 15.29 -2.39 2.17
C PRO A 251 16.29 -1.25 1.93
N PRO A 252 17.48 -1.28 2.55
CA PRO A 252 18.54 -0.29 2.36
C PRO A 252 18.88 -0.02 0.89
N GLU A 253 18.84 -1.05 0.04
CA GLU A 253 19.20 -0.98 -1.37
C GLU A 253 18.36 0.03 -2.15
N TYR A 254 17.10 0.26 -1.74
CA TYR A 254 16.25 1.31 -2.33
C TYR A 254 16.87 2.70 -2.14
N PHE A 255 17.31 3.01 -0.92
CA PHE A 255 17.90 4.31 -0.58
C PHE A 255 19.31 4.46 -1.17
N GLU A 256 20.09 3.39 -1.18
CA GLU A 256 21.43 3.35 -1.79
C GLU A 256 21.38 3.66 -3.29
N GLN A 257 20.45 3.05 -4.03
CA GLN A 257 20.28 3.33 -5.46
C GLN A 257 19.86 4.78 -5.72
N ILE A 258 19.02 5.36 -4.87
CA ILE A 258 18.63 6.78 -4.99
C ILE A 258 19.84 7.69 -4.78
N ILE A 259 20.71 7.40 -3.81
CA ILE A 259 21.95 8.14 -3.59
C ILE A 259 22.86 8.04 -4.83
N GLU A 260 23.11 6.83 -5.30
CA GLU A 260 24.06 6.55 -6.37
C GLU A 260 23.58 7.09 -7.73
N HIS A 261 22.34 6.79 -8.10
CA HIS A 261 21.82 7.03 -9.45
C HIS A 261 20.84 8.21 -9.51
N GLY A 262 20.39 8.75 -8.38
CA GLY A 262 19.31 9.73 -8.32
C GLY A 262 17.92 9.13 -8.57
N ARG A 263 17.83 7.81 -8.70
CA ARG A 263 16.61 7.04 -8.96
C ARG A 263 16.81 5.59 -8.57
N THR A 264 15.72 4.86 -8.44
CA THR A 264 15.71 3.41 -8.31
C THR A 264 15.97 2.70 -9.63
N THR A 265 16.51 1.48 -9.57
CA THR A 265 16.82 0.64 -10.74
C THR A 265 16.29 -0.78 -10.55
N PHE A 266 15.86 -1.39 -11.66
CA PHE A 266 15.39 -2.77 -11.75
C PHE A 266 15.43 -3.23 -13.21
N ASP A 267 15.56 -4.54 -13.46
CA ASP A 267 15.68 -5.08 -14.83
C ASP A 267 14.33 -5.20 -15.56
N GLU A 268 13.28 -5.56 -14.81
CA GLU A 268 11.91 -5.75 -15.32
C GLU A 268 10.92 -5.13 -14.33
N CYS A 269 9.92 -4.41 -14.82
CA CYS A 269 8.86 -3.88 -13.97
C CYS A 269 7.98 -5.03 -13.42
N GLY A 270 7.98 -5.18 -12.09
CA GLY A 270 7.27 -6.25 -11.39
C GLY A 270 5.78 -5.99 -11.16
N VAL A 271 5.21 -4.93 -11.74
CA VAL A 271 3.82 -4.51 -11.50
C VAL A 271 2.78 -5.60 -11.81
N TRP A 272 3.08 -6.51 -12.75
CA TRP A 272 2.23 -7.67 -13.06
C TRP A 272 2.07 -8.68 -11.92
N LYS A 273 2.92 -8.61 -10.88
CA LYS A 273 2.79 -9.44 -9.66
C LYS A 273 1.63 -8.98 -8.76
N SER A 274 1.03 -7.83 -9.06
CA SER A 274 -0.12 -7.30 -8.32
C SER A 274 -1.29 -7.01 -9.26
N THR A 275 -2.51 -7.23 -8.80
CA THR A 275 -3.74 -6.75 -9.47
C THR A 275 -4.29 -5.56 -8.71
N PHE A 276 -4.50 -4.44 -9.42
CA PHE A 276 -5.11 -3.22 -8.86
C PHE A 276 -6.51 -3.10 -9.44
N VAL A 277 -7.52 -3.34 -8.61
CA VAL A 277 -8.93 -3.27 -8.99
C VAL A 277 -9.51 -1.97 -8.46
N ASN A 278 -9.99 -1.13 -9.38
CA ASN A 278 -10.64 0.13 -9.06
C ASN A 278 -12.07 -0.06 -8.57
N ALA A 279 -12.65 1.01 -8.03
CA ALA A 279 -13.98 0.99 -7.45
C ALA A 279 -15.11 0.73 -8.43
N ASP A 280 -14.86 0.80 -9.75
CA ASP A 280 -15.79 0.41 -10.82
C ASP A 280 -15.50 -0.98 -11.42
N GLY A 281 -14.60 -1.74 -10.79
CA GLY A 281 -14.16 -3.07 -11.24
C GLY A 281 -13.08 -3.05 -12.31
N THR A 282 -12.63 -1.86 -12.74
CA THR A 282 -11.59 -1.76 -13.77
C THR A 282 -10.21 -2.17 -13.27
N VAL A 283 -9.41 -2.73 -14.17
CA VAL A 283 -8.00 -3.07 -14.00
C VAL A 283 -7.23 -2.54 -15.20
N MET A 284 -6.17 -1.77 -14.96
CA MET A 284 -5.32 -1.24 -16.02
C MET A 284 -4.07 -2.10 -16.24
N VAL A 285 -3.71 -2.31 -17.50
CA VAL A 285 -2.54 -3.10 -17.92
C VAL A 285 -1.60 -2.28 -18.81
N PRO A 286 -0.28 -2.19 -18.50
CA PRO A 286 0.38 -2.81 -17.35
C PRO A 286 0.21 -2.04 -16.05
N CYS A 287 -0.12 -0.74 -16.12
CA CYS A 287 -0.34 0.11 -14.95
C CYS A 287 -1.08 1.40 -15.32
N TRP A 288 -1.35 2.23 -14.31
CA TRP A 288 -2.09 3.49 -14.42
C TRP A 288 -1.46 4.54 -15.36
N LYS A 289 -0.14 4.49 -15.62
CA LYS A 289 0.52 5.41 -16.57
C LYS A 289 0.06 5.17 -18.02
N PHE A 290 -0.54 4.01 -18.30
CA PHE A 290 -1.00 3.62 -19.64
C PHE A 290 -2.53 3.56 -19.71
N ASN A 291 -3.20 4.65 -19.36
CA ASN A 291 -4.66 4.75 -19.15
C ASN A 291 -5.54 4.76 -20.42
N LYS A 292 -5.05 4.22 -21.54
CA LYS A 292 -5.84 4.17 -22.78
C LYS A 292 -6.95 3.11 -22.69
N PRO A 293 -8.07 3.25 -23.44
CA PRO A 293 -9.16 2.28 -23.41
C PRO A 293 -8.71 0.85 -23.71
N GLU A 294 -7.78 0.65 -24.65
CA GLU A 294 -7.23 -0.67 -24.98
C GLU A 294 -6.47 -1.36 -23.84
N ASN A 295 -6.12 -0.61 -22.80
CA ASN A 295 -5.37 -1.08 -21.64
C ASN A 295 -6.26 -1.26 -20.40
N THR A 296 -7.56 -0.99 -20.52
CA THR A 296 -8.50 -1.00 -19.41
C THR A 296 -9.44 -2.19 -19.56
N TYR A 297 -9.41 -3.08 -18.59
CA TYR A 297 -10.26 -4.27 -18.49
C TYR A 297 -11.20 -4.14 -17.29
N ASN A 298 -12.23 -4.97 -17.19
CA ASN A 298 -13.15 -5.00 -16.04
C ASN A 298 -13.34 -6.42 -15.49
N LEU A 299 -13.05 -6.63 -14.20
CA LEU A 299 -13.15 -7.96 -13.60
C LEU A 299 -14.59 -8.44 -13.36
N LEU A 300 -15.62 -7.66 -13.69
CA LEU A 300 -16.99 -8.16 -13.82
C LEU A 300 -17.22 -8.90 -15.14
N GLU A 301 -16.46 -8.56 -16.18
CA GLU A 301 -16.61 -9.06 -17.54
C GLU A 301 -15.55 -10.10 -17.87
N GLN A 302 -14.26 -9.78 -17.64
CA GLN A 302 -13.14 -10.65 -17.97
C GLN A 302 -12.62 -11.45 -16.77
N SER A 303 -12.05 -12.62 -17.03
CA SER A 303 -11.30 -13.46 -16.09
C SER A 303 -9.89 -12.90 -15.83
N ILE A 304 -9.25 -13.35 -14.74
CA ILE A 304 -7.85 -12.99 -14.46
C ILE A 304 -6.93 -13.52 -15.55
N GLU A 305 -7.18 -14.73 -16.07
CA GLU A 305 -6.40 -15.29 -17.16
C GLU A 305 -6.43 -14.44 -18.42
N GLU A 306 -7.59 -13.94 -18.81
CA GLU A 306 -7.74 -13.06 -19.98
C GLU A 306 -6.93 -11.77 -19.77
N VAL A 307 -7.11 -11.09 -18.63
CA VAL A 307 -6.40 -9.84 -18.32
C VAL A 307 -4.88 -10.07 -18.20
N TRP A 308 -4.42 -11.18 -17.63
CA TRP A 308 -2.98 -11.49 -17.49
C TRP A 308 -2.32 -12.07 -18.75
N SER A 309 -3.11 -12.42 -19.77
CA SER A 309 -2.61 -12.85 -21.08
C SER A 309 -2.60 -11.70 -22.09
N ALA A 310 -3.02 -10.50 -21.68
CA ALA A 310 -3.02 -9.30 -22.50
C ALA A 310 -1.60 -8.94 -22.99
N PRO A 311 -1.40 -8.67 -24.30
CA PRO A 311 -0.08 -8.33 -24.86
C PRO A 311 0.52 -7.04 -24.27
N GLN A 312 -0.31 -6.15 -23.74
CA GLN A 312 0.07 -4.90 -23.06
C GLN A 312 1.06 -5.14 -21.91
N TRP A 313 1.07 -6.32 -21.29
CA TRP A 313 2.04 -6.69 -20.26
C TRP A 313 3.49 -6.71 -20.77
N ASP A 314 3.72 -6.83 -22.08
CA ASP A 314 5.07 -6.81 -22.62
C ASP A 314 5.74 -5.44 -22.50
N ILE A 315 4.97 -4.36 -22.33
CA ILE A 315 5.49 -3.03 -21.98
C ILE A 315 6.26 -3.08 -20.66
N ALA A 316 5.81 -3.88 -19.69
CA ALA A 316 6.46 -3.97 -18.37
C ALA A 316 7.88 -4.55 -18.44
N ARG A 317 8.24 -5.26 -19.52
CA ARG A 317 9.57 -5.88 -19.68
C ARG A 317 10.69 -4.87 -19.86
N THR A 318 10.38 -3.68 -20.36
CA THR A 318 11.37 -2.65 -20.70
C THR A 318 11.06 -1.27 -20.10
N CYS A 319 9.90 -1.12 -19.44
CA CYS A 319 9.50 0.13 -18.79
C CYS A 319 10.34 0.43 -17.54
N HIS A 320 10.87 1.65 -17.48
CA HIS A 320 11.64 2.19 -16.34
C HIS A 320 11.17 3.59 -15.94
N ASP A 321 9.89 3.88 -16.16
CA ASP A 321 9.34 5.24 -16.01
C ASP A 321 9.14 5.67 -14.56
N CYS A 322 9.15 4.73 -13.61
CA CYS A 322 9.06 5.04 -12.19
C CYS A 322 10.45 5.38 -11.68
N GLN A 323 10.66 6.61 -11.20
CA GLN A 323 11.98 7.03 -10.74
C GLN A 323 12.22 6.61 -9.30
N VAL A 324 11.24 6.85 -8.43
CA VAL A 324 11.43 6.67 -6.97
C VAL A 324 10.31 5.87 -6.31
N LEU A 325 9.36 5.35 -7.09
CA LEU A 325 8.20 4.64 -6.56
C LEU A 325 8.57 3.30 -5.92
N GLY A 326 8.64 3.29 -4.58
CA GLY A 326 9.15 2.14 -3.81
C GLY A 326 8.34 0.85 -3.94
N CYS A 327 7.01 0.94 -4.11
CA CYS A 327 6.17 -0.26 -4.28
C CYS A 327 6.51 -1.02 -5.58
N ILE A 328 6.76 -0.28 -6.67
CA ILE A 328 7.20 -0.86 -7.93
C ILE A 328 8.60 -1.42 -7.78
N TRP A 329 9.53 -0.66 -7.22
CA TRP A 329 10.89 -1.13 -6.97
C TRP A 329 10.90 -2.47 -6.23
N TYR A 330 10.14 -2.58 -5.13
CA TYR A 330 10.05 -3.80 -4.33
C TYR A 330 9.50 -4.98 -5.14
N SER A 331 8.42 -4.75 -5.89
CA SER A 331 7.84 -5.78 -6.76
C SER A 331 8.77 -6.19 -7.91
N SER A 332 9.63 -5.27 -8.37
CA SER A 332 10.57 -5.48 -9.49
C SER A 332 11.86 -6.19 -9.07
N GLN A 333 12.14 -6.29 -7.77
CA GLN A 333 13.35 -6.98 -7.33
C GLN A 333 13.28 -8.49 -7.61
N PRO A 334 14.43 -9.13 -7.92
CA PRO A 334 14.51 -10.58 -8.09
C PRO A 334 13.94 -11.33 -6.89
N ILE A 335 13.41 -12.54 -7.13
CA ILE A 335 12.90 -13.39 -6.05
C ILE A 335 13.99 -13.71 -5.04
N THR A 336 15.28 -13.65 -5.38
CA THR A 336 16.39 -13.84 -4.42
C THR A 336 16.54 -12.66 -3.45
N THR A 337 16.43 -11.42 -3.93
CA THR A 337 16.35 -10.20 -3.11
C THR A 337 15.07 -10.18 -2.28
N PHE A 338 13.95 -10.56 -2.91
CA PHE A 338 12.68 -10.76 -2.22
C PHE A 338 12.79 -11.87 -1.18
N ALA A 339 13.40 -13.02 -1.46
CA ALA A 339 13.53 -14.13 -0.52
C ALA A 339 14.44 -13.75 0.64
N LYS A 340 15.51 -12.98 0.44
CA LYS A 340 16.35 -12.49 1.54
C LYS A 340 15.58 -11.59 2.52
N ASN A 341 14.67 -10.74 2.03
CA ASN A 341 13.94 -9.77 2.86
C ASN A 341 12.52 -10.24 3.27
N TYR A 342 11.82 -10.91 2.37
CA TYR A 342 10.51 -11.56 2.53
C TYR A 342 10.61 -12.91 3.23
N MET A 343 11.66 -13.74 3.12
CA MET A 343 11.76 -14.92 4.02
C MET A 343 12.01 -14.49 5.46
N ASN A 344 12.64 -13.33 5.70
CA ASN A 344 12.72 -12.77 7.06
C ASN A 344 11.35 -12.27 7.55
N GLY A 345 10.55 -11.61 6.71
CA GLY A 345 9.18 -11.19 7.06
C GLY A 345 8.16 -12.33 7.12
N LEU A 346 8.18 -13.25 6.16
CA LEU A 346 7.31 -14.41 6.02
C LEU A 346 7.69 -15.51 7.02
N SER A 347 8.98 -15.72 7.34
CA SER A 347 9.32 -16.61 8.46
C SER A 347 8.90 -15.99 9.80
N ARG A 348 8.91 -14.67 9.98
CA ARG A 348 8.30 -14.02 11.16
C ARG A 348 6.78 -14.20 11.20
N LEU A 349 6.11 -14.12 10.05
CA LEU A 349 4.67 -14.39 9.88
C LEU A 349 4.31 -15.89 10.06
N ILE A 350 5.15 -16.80 9.58
CA ILE A 350 4.94 -18.26 9.60
C ILE A 350 5.37 -18.88 10.94
N ASN A 351 6.41 -18.36 11.59
CA ASN A 351 7.00 -18.94 12.79
C ASN A 351 6.36 -18.49 14.11
N GLN A 352 5.37 -17.57 14.11
CA GLN A 352 4.60 -17.20 15.31
C GLN A 352 5.45 -17.01 16.59
N HIS A 353 6.69 -16.54 16.45
CA HIS A 353 7.53 -16.25 17.60
C HIS A 353 7.40 -14.77 17.91
N LYS A 354 7.11 -14.48 19.18
CA LYS A 354 7.14 -13.12 19.73
C LYS A 354 8.38 -12.40 19.17
N PRO A 355 8.29 -11.15 18.68
CA PRO A 355 9.48 -10.31 18.73
C PRO A 355 9.94 -10.35 20.19
N GLU A 356 11.14 -10.85 20.45
CA GLU A 356 11.72 -10.77 21.78
C GLU A 356 11.68 -9.29 22.17
N LEU A 357 10.90 -8.99 23.20
CA LEU A 357 10.99 -7.73 23.92
C LEU A 357 12.38 -7.78 24.56
N LEU A 358 13.37 -7.20 23.88
CA LEU A 358 14.61 -6.82 24.52
C LEU A 358 14.22 -5.79 25.59
N HIS A 359 14.29 -6.24 26.84
CA HIS A 359 14.09 -5.44 28.05
C HIS A 359 15.06 -4.26 28.10
#